data_AF-A0AAW0GVE7-F1
#
_entry.id   AF-A0AAW0GVE7-F1
#
_cell.length_a   1.000
_cell.length_b   1.000
_cell.length_c   1.000
_cell.angle_alpha   90.00
_cell.angle_beta   90.00
_cell.angle_gamma   90.00
#
_symmetry.space_group_name_H-M   'P 1'
#
loop_
_entity.id
_entity.type
_entity.pdbx_description
1 polymer ?
#
loop_
_entity_poly.entity_id
_entity_poly.type
_entity_poly.pdbx_seq_one_letter_code
_entity_poly.pdbx_strand_id
1 'polypeptide(L)'
;MAIGDWKVWWLAVALTAMVVSLSFNAFFPTLSATMGYNRTVTLLLCAPPWGFATIVAFVVTRHSDRVGERFWHIAIPLLVGIVGFVIAVSTMNTAARYVSLFLMAQSYAGFITFLAWISNSIPRPPSKRAVALAFINAFAQLGNIAGSYIWPTHWGPSYKFSYAICISTSGLTIVMCYIFKRHLESLNKKLEEKEQEEGRPKGFRFLA
;
A
#
# COMPACT_ATOMS: atom_id res chain seq x y z
N MET A 1 10.50 7.26 24.18
CA MET A 1 11.35 7.07 22.98
C MET A 1 10.50 6.68 21.77
N ALA A 2 10.90 6.98 20.54
CA ALA A 2 10.12 6.68 19.32
C ALA A 2 9.99 5.18 19.03
N ILE A 3 11.06 4.42 19.29
CA ILE A 3 11.19 3.00 18.95
C ILE A 3 10.45 2.08 19.94
N GLY A 4 10.08 2.60 21.12
CA GLY A 4 9.30 1.87 22.12
C GLY A 4 7.77 1.98 21.94
N ASP A 5 7.30 2.72 20.94
CA ASP A 5 5.87 2.83 20.67
C ASP A 5 5.43 1.66 19.79
N TRP A 6 4.53 0.83 20.30
CA TRP A 6 4.01 -0.33 19.58
C TRP A 6 3.38 0.04 18.22
N LYS A 7 2.87 1.28 18.09
CA LYS A 7 2.31 1.80 16.84
C LYS A 7 3.34 1.86 15.72
N VAL A 8 4.58 2.20 16.06
CA VAL A 8 5.68 2.29 15.09
C VAL A 8 6.00 0.91 14.52
N TRP A 9 6.06 -0.12 15.38
CA TRP A 9 6.25 -1.50 14.95
C TRP A 9 5.06 -2.03 14.14
N TRP A 10 3.83 -1.71 14.55
CA TRP A 10 2.63 -2.11 13.83
C TRP A 10 2.60 -1.53 12.41
N LEU A 11 2.87 -0.23 12.28
CA LEU A 11 2.94 0.46 10.99
C LEU A 11 4.14 0.01 10.15
N ALA A 12 5.28 -0.32 10.78
CA ALA A 12 6.45 -0.89 10.10
C ALA A 12 6.10 -2.23 9.46
N VAL A 13 5.47 -3.15 10.19
CA VAL A 13 5.06 -4.47 9.67
C VAL A 13 4.00 -4.32 8.58
N ALA A 14 3.02 -3.43 8.76
CA ALA A 14 2.00 -3.17 7.75
C ALA A 14 2.60 -2.61 6.45
N LEU A 15 3.59 -1.71 6.56
CA LEU A 15 4.33 -1.18 5.41
C LEU A 15 5.18 -2.26 4.74
N THR A 16 5.87 -3.11 5.52
CA THR A 16 6.65 -4.23 4.98
C THR A 16 5.76 -5.18 4.18
N ALA A 17 4.61 -5.60 4.73
CA ALA A 17 3.65 -6.44 4.02
C ALA A 17 3.15 -5.76 2.73
N MET A 18 2.92 -4.45 2.77
CA MET A 18 2.54 -3.68 1.60
C MET A 18 3.66 -3.69 0.54
N VAL A 19 4.91 -3.43 0.93
CA VAL A 19 6.06 -3.46 0.02
C VAL A 19 6.26 -4.84 -0.59
N VAL A 20 6.07 -5.93 0.17
CA VAL A 20 6.09 -7.30 -0.39
C VAL A 20 5.04 -7.45 -1.49
N SER A 21 3.81 -6.96 -1.26
CA SER A 21 2.77 -7.02 -2.28
C SER A 21 3.11 -6.21 -3.53
N LEU A 22 3.81 -5.07 -3.39
CA LEU A 22 4.26 -4.20 -4.49
C LEU A 22 5.53 -4.71 -5.21
N SER A 23 6.14 -5.81 -4.76
CA SER A 23 7.36 -6.38 -5.36
C SER A 23 7.23 -6.70 -6.85
N PHE A 24 6.01 -6.91 -7.36
CA PHE A 24 5.73 -7.15 -8.78
C PHE A 24 6.26 -6.03 -9.69
N ASN A 25 6.46 -4.81 -9.19
CA ASN A 25 7.02 -3.70 -9.96
C ASN A 25 8.39 -4.03 -10.57
N ALA A 26 9.27 -4.70 -9.81
CA ALA A 26 10.58 -5.10 -10.30
C ALA A 26 10.49 -6.15 -11.42
N PHE A 27 9.43 -6.96 -11.40
CA PHE A 27 9.18 -8.03 -12.35
C PHE A 27 8.14 -7.66 -13.41
N PHE A 28 7.73 -6.39 -13.46
CA PHE A 28 6.67 -5.91 -14.35
C PHE A 28 6.99 -6.18 -15.84
N PRO A 29 8.23 -5.99 -16.33
CA PRO A 29 8.59 -6.36 -17.71
C PRO A 29 8.49 -7.87 -17.94
N THR A 30 8.89 -8.69 -16.98
CA THR A 30 8.80 -10.15 -17.05
C THR A 30 7.35 -10.61 -17.11
N LEU A 31 6.48 -10.01 -16.27
CA LEU A 31 5.04 -10.25 -16.30
C LEU A 31 4.42 -9.83 -17.63
N SER A 32 4.84 -8.69 -18.16
CA SER A 32 4.35 -8.21 -19.46
C SER A 32 4.84 -9.09 -20.61
N ALA A 33 6.04 -9.66 -20.52
CA ALA A 33 6.61 -10.55 -21.54
C ALA A 33 5.82 -11.86 -21.70
N THR A 34 5.09 -12.27 -20.66
CA THR A 34 4.23 -13.47 -20.72
C THR A 34 3.10 -13.37 -21.75
N MET A 35 2.81 -12.17 -22.25
CA MET A 35 1.84 -11.93 -23.33
C MET A 35 2.36 -12.38 -24.72
N GLY A 36 3.65 -12.70 -24.84
CA GLY A 36 4.23 -13.23 -26.08
C GLY A 36 4.66 -12.19 -27.11
N TYR A 37 4.69 -10.90 -26.75
CA TYR A 37 5.18 -9.83 -27.63
C TYR A 37 6.71 -9.75 -27.67
N ASN A 38 7.25 -9.14 -28.72
CA ASN A 38 8.68 -8.81 -28.79
C ASN A 38 9.10 -7.92 -27.60
N ARG A 39 10.36 -8.02 -27.15
CA ARG A 39 10.92 -7.28 -26.03
C ARG A 39 10.67 -5.77 -26.12
N THR A 40 10.85 -5.16 -27.28
CA THR A 40 10.61 -3.72 -27.48
C THR A 40 9.15 -3.35 -27.26
N VAL A 41 8.22 -4.12 -27.83
CA VAL A 41 6.77 -3.90 -27.69
C VAL A 41 6.33 -4.13 -26.25
N THR A 42 6.83 -5.20 -25.61
CA THR A 42 6.56 -5.51 -24.20
C THR A 42 6.94 -4.34 -23.28
N LEU A 43 8.14 -3.78 -23.45
CA LEU A 43 8.60 -2.65 -22.64
C LEU A 43 7.74 -1.40 -22.88
N LEU A 44 7.32 -1.16 -24.12
CA LEU A 44 6.44 -0.05 -24.46
C LEU A 44 5.05 -0.20 -23.83
N LEU A 45 4.53 -1.42 -23.78
CA LEU A 45 3.26 -1.75 -23.13
C LEU A 45 3.30 -1.59 -21.61
N CYS A 46 4.48 -1.53 -20.99
CA CYS A 46 4.61 -1.26 -19.57
C CYS A 46 4.31 0.19 -19.19
N ALA A 47 4.54 1.15 -20.10
CA ALA A 47 4.42 2.58 -19.79
C ALA A 47 2.97 3.03 -19.51
N PRO A 48 1.94 2.63 -20.28
CA PRO A 48 0.56 3.07 -20.05
C PRO A 48 -0.01 2.69 -18.67
N PRO A 49 0.17 1.46 -18.14
CA PRO A 49 -0.23 1.14 -16.77
C PRO A 49 0.35 2.07 -15.71
N TRP A 50 1.63 2.44 -15.83
CA TRP A 50 2.28 3.37 -14.89
C TRP A 50 1.74 4.79 -15.01
N GLY A 51 1.51 5.27 -16.24
CA GLY A 51 0.87 6.57 -16.47
C GLY A 51 -0.53 6.65 -15.85
N PHE A 52 -1.33 5.59 -16.03
CA PHE A 52 -2.64 5.48 -15.40
C PHE A 52 -2.54 5.46 -13.87
N ALA A 53 -1.61 4.67 -13.31
CA ALA A 53 -1.38 4.62 -11.87
C ALA A 53 -0.98 5.98 -11.28
N THR A 54 -0.19 6.78 -12.01
CA THR A 54 0.15 8.15 -11.59
C THR A 54 -1.07 9.06 -11.52
N ILE A 55 -1.95 9.02 -12.54
CA ILE A 55 -3.18 9.82 -12.56
C ILE A 55 -4.09 9.41 -11.38
N VAL A 56 -4.29 8.11 -11.17
CA VAL A 56 -5.08 7.58 -10.06
C VAL A 56 -4.46 7.99 -8.72
N ALA A 57 -3.15 7.87 -8.55
CA ALA A 57 -2.47 8.27 -7.33
C ALA A 57 -2.67 9.76 -7.02
N PHE A 58 -2.60 10.63 -8.04
CA PHE A 58 -2.86 12.05 -7.86
C PHE A 58 -4.31 12.32 -7.42
N VAL A 59 -5.29 11.70 -8.08
CA VAL A 59 -6.72 11.88 -7.75
C VAL A 59 -7.02 11.36 -6.34
N VAL A 60 -6.56 10.15 -6.01
CA VAL A 60 -6.78 9.50 -4.70
C VAL A 60 -6.12 10.32 -3.59
N THR A 61 -4.87 10.75 -3.76
CA THR A 61 -4.16 11.54 -2.74
C THR A 61 -4.86 12.88 -2.51
N ARG A 62 -5.21 13.60 -3.59
CA ARG A 62 -5.92 14.89 -3.50
C ARG A 62 -7.30 14.74 -2.85
N HIS A 63 -8.00 13.64 -3.14
CA HIS A 63 -9.29 13.35 -2.52
C HIS A 63 -9.13 12.98 -1.03
N SER A 64 -8.09 12.24 -0.66
CA SER A 64 -7.79 11.87 0.73
C SER A 64 -7.49 13.09 1.58
N ASP A 65 -6.72 14.05 1.05
CA ASP A 65 -6.42 15.30 1.75
C ASP A 65 -7.66 16.19 1.94
N ARG A 66 -8.66 16.11 1.04
CA ARG A 66 -9.92 16.86 1.17
C ARG A 66 -10.91 16.24 2.15
N VAL A 67 -11.06 14.92 2.13
CA VAL A 67 -12.05 14.21 2.95
C VAL A 67 -11.53 13.97 4.36
N GLY A 68 -10.21 13.86 4.54
CA GLY A 68 -9.61 13.58 5.84
C GLY A 68 -9.74 12.12 6.30
N GLU A 69 -10.45 11.28 5.56
CA GLU A 69 -10.44 9.83 5.74
C GLU A 69 -9.30 9.24 4.89
N ARG A 70 -8.40 8.49 5.51
CA ARG A 70 -7.19 7.94 4.85
C ARG A 70 -7.27 6.44 4.66
N PHE A 71 -7.93 5.73 5.58
CA PHE A 71 -8.08 4.28 5.48
C PHE A 71 -8.74 3.84 4.16
N TRP A 72 -9.86 4.46 3.77
CA TRP A 72 -10.58 4.06 2.55
C TRP A 72 -9.76 4.29 1.29
N HIS A 73 -9.00 5.38 1.25
CA HIS A 73 -8.10 5.71 0.14
C HIS A 73 -6.86 4.82 0.06
N ILE A 74 -6.57 4.05 1.12
CA ILE A 74 -5.54 3.00 1.12
C ILE A 74 -6.15 1.65 0.74
N ALA A 75 -7.29 1.31 1.37
CA ALA A 75 -7.96 0.02 1.20
C ALA A 75 -8.53 -0.17 -0.22
N ILE A 76 -9.17 0.85 -0.80
CA ILE A 76 -9.76 0.73 -2.14
C ILE A 76 -8.70 0.43 -3.20
N PRO A 77 -7.56 1.17 -3.30
CA PRO A 77 -6.52 0.82 -4.26
C PRO A 77 -5.92 -0.57 -4.05
N LEU A 78 -5.73 -0.99 -2.79
CA LEU A 78 -5.24 -2.34 -2.47
C LEU A 78 -6.24 -3.43 -2.89
N LEU A 79 -7.55 -3.23 -2.67
CA LEU A 79 -8.60 -4.17 -3.08
C LEU A 79 -8.69 -4.31 -4.60
N VAL A 80 -8.62 -3.20 -5.33
CA VAL A 80 -8.58 -3.23 -6.80
C VAL A 80 -7.29 -3.90 -7.29
N GLY A 81 -6.17 -3.69 -6.59
CA GLY A 81 -4.92 -4.43 -6.81
C GLY A 81 -5.07 -5.94 -6.66
N ILE A 82 -5.74 -6.38 -5.59
CA ILE A 82 -6.06 -7.79 -5.35
C ILE A 82 -6.87 -8.37 -6.51
N VAL A 83 -7.88 -7.64 -7.02
CA VAL A 83 -8.65 -8.06 -8.20
C VAL A 83 -7.72 -8.22 -9.42
N GLY A 84 -6.78 -7.31 -9.62
CA GLY A 84 -5.74 -7.43 -10.64
C GLY A 84 -4.91 -8.71 -10.50
N PHE A 85 -4.39 -8.98 -9.31
CA PHE A 85 -3.64 -10.22 -9.03
C PHE A 85 -4.48 -11.49 -9.27
N VAL A 86 -5.76 -11.49 -8.88
CA VAL A 86 -6.67 -12.62 -9.09
C VAL A 86 -6.88 -12.87 -10.58
N ILE A 87 -7.14 -11.82 -11.38
CA ILE A 87 -7.29 -11.94 -12.83
C ILE A 87 -6.00 -12.51 -13.45
N ALA A 88 -4.83 -12.02 -13.05
CA ALA A 88 -3.56 -12.47 -13.59
C ALA A 88 -3.27 -13.97 -13.32
N VAL A 89 -3.79 -14.50 -12.21
CA VAL A 89 -3.71 -15.93 -11.84
C VAL A 89 -4.73 -16.77 -12.60
N SER A 90 -5.94 -16.26 -12.79
CA SER A 90 -7.07 -17.01 -13.34
C SER A 90 -7.01 -17.17 -14.85
N THR A 91 -6.33 -16.28 -15.59
CA THR A 91 -6.33 -16.34 -17.06
C THR A 91 -4.96 -16.05 -17.70
N MET A 92 -4.72 -16.76 -18.81
CA MET A 92 -3.58 -16.55 -19.70
C MET A 92 -3.96 -15.74 -20.95
N ASN A 93 -5.20 -15.24 -21.02
CA ASN A 93 -5.64 -14.39 -22.12
C ASN A 93 -4.89 -13.04 -22.09
N THR A 94 -4.32 -12.66 -23.24
CA THR A 94 -3.50 -11.44 -23.39
C THR A 94 -4.22 -10.16 -22.99
N ALA A 95 -5.49 -9.99 -23.38
CA ALA A 95 -6.25 -8.79 -23.05
C ALA A 95 -6.53 -8.70 -21.55
N ALA A 96 -6.91 -9.81 -20.93
CA ALA A 96 -7.18 -9.85 -19.50
C ALA A 96 -5.91 -9.63 -18.66
N ARG A 97 -4.76 -10.17 -19.11
CA ARG A 97 -3.46 -9.89 -18.47
C ARG A 97 -3.08 -8.43 -18.59
N TYR A 98 -3.28 -7.81 -19.74
CA TYR A 98 -3.00 -6.39 -19.88
C TYR A 98 -3.85 -5.54 -18.93
N VAL A 99 -5.16 -5.81 -18.84
CA VAL A 99 -6.05 -5.12 -17.87
C VAL A 99 -5.60 -5.37 -16.43
N SER A 100 -5.20 -6.60 -16.08
CA SER A 100 -4.72 -6.90 -14.73
C SER A 100 -3.52 -6.07 -14.33
N LEU A 101 -2.62 -5.74 -15.26
CA LEU A 101 -1.45 -4.89 -15.01
C LEU A 101 -1.84 -3.46 -14.62
N PHE A 102 -2.91 -2.90 -15.20
CA PHE A 102 -3.43 -1.58 -14.80
C PHE A 102 -3.99 -1.61 -13.38
N LEU A 103 -4.78 -2.65 -13.08
CA LEU A 103 -5.39 -2.83 -11.76
C LEU A 103 -4.33 -3.09 -10.68
N MET A 104 -3.25 -3.79 -11.00
CA MET A 104 -2.12 -3.98 -10.10
C MET A 104 -1.35 -2.68 -9.88
N ALA A 105 -1.00 -1.96 -10.97
CA ALA A 105 -0.18 -0.74 -10.90
C ALA A 105 -0.81 0.35 -10.03
N GLN A 106 -2.13 0.54 -10.10
CA GLN A 106 -2.82 1.56 -9.30
C GLN A 106 -2.76 1.31 -7.78
N SER A 107 -2.36 0.12 -7.32
CA SER A 107 -2.10 -0.15 -5.88
C SER A 107 -1.04 0.77 -5.27
N TYR A 108 -0.14 1.34 -6.09
CA TYR A 108 0.83 2.35 -5.67
C TYR A 108 0.17 3.63 -5.12
N ALA A 109 -1.06 3.96 -5.53
CA ALA A 109 -1.82 5.07 -4.95
C ALA A 109 -2.06 4.86 -3.45
N GLY A 110 -2.35 3.62 -3.04
CA GLY A 110 -2.51 3.26 -1.63
C GLY A 110 -1.21 3.42 -0.86
N PHE A 111 -0.06 3.07 -1.46
CA PHE A 111 1.25 3.15 -0.81
C PHE A 111 1.62 4.60 -0.46
N ILE A 112 1.44 5.51 -1.42
CA ILE A 112 1.69 6.95 -1.23
C ILE A 112 0.80 7.50 -0.11
N THR A 113 -0.50 7.15 -0.13
CA THR A 113 -1.46 7.59 0.89
C THR A 113 -1.11 7.03 2.28
N PHE A 114 -0.64 5.78 2.35
CA PHE A 114 -0.23 5.14 3.59
C PHE A 114 1.00 5.82 4.21
N LEU A 115 2.02 6.19 3.42
CA LEU A 115 3.16 6.96 3.92
C LEU A 115 2.73 8.32 4.49
N ALA A 116 1.82 9.01 3.80
CA ALA A 116 1.26 10.26 4.30
C ALA A 116 0.51 10.04 5.63
N TRP A 117 -0.23 8.94 5.76
CA TRP A 117 -0.98 8.58 6.97
C TRP A 117 -0.07 8.26 8.16
N ILE A 118 1.02 7.50 7.96
CA ILE A 118 2.02 7.24 9.01
C ILE A 118 2.56 8.58 9.52
N SER A 119 2.90 9.48 8.61
CA SER A 119 3.44 10.78 8.95
C SER A 119 2.50 11.52 9.92
N ASN A 120 1.20 11.56 9.62
CA ASN A 120 0.24 12.28 10.46
C ASN A 120 -0.20 11.54 11.73
N SER A 121 0.04 10.24 11.83
CA SER A 121 -0.40 9.43 12.98
C SER A 121 0.59 9.42 14.15
N ILE A 122 1.84 9.86 13.94
CA ILE A 122 2.88 9.84 14.97
C ILE A 122 2.86 11.13 15.81
N PRO A 123 2.78 11.03 17.15
CA PRO A 123 2.67 12.20 18.02
C PRO A 123 3.93 13.09 18.01
N ARG A 124 3.71 14.41 18.22
CA ARG A 124 4.75 15.43 18.42
C ARG A 124 5.69 15.02 19.56
N PRO A 125 6.99 15.38 19.55
CA PRO A 125 7.68 16.41 18.76
C PRO A 125 8.11 15.98 17.33
N PRO A 126 8.37 16.95 16.41
CA PRO A 126 8.75 16.69 15.02
C PRO A 126 9.97 15.78 14.86
N SER A 127 10.96 15.89 15.75
CA SER A 127 12.16 15.05 15.77
C SER A 127 11.81 13.57 15.98
N LYS A 128 10.84 13.27 16.85
CA LYS A 128 10.35 11.91 17.12
C LYS A 128 9.63 11.32 15.89
N ARG A 129 8.85 12.14 15.19
CA ARG A 129 8.14 11.77 13.96
C ARG A 129 9.12 11.42 12.83
N ALA A 130 10.14 12.25 12.62
CA ALA A 130 11.15 12.01 11.59
C ALA A 130 11.90 10.69 11.82
N VAL A 131 12.35 10.42 13.04
CA VAL A 131 13.04 9.17 13.38
C VAL A 131 12.14 7.94 13.20
N ALA A 132 10.89 8.03 13.62
CA ALA A 132 9.95 6.91 13.47
C ALA A 132 9.60 6.65 12.00
N LEU A 133 9.41 7.69 11.18
CA LEU A 133 9.23 7.54 9.74
C LEU A 133 10.44 6.91 9.06
N ALA A 134 11.65 7.39 9.38
CA ALA A 134 12.88 6.83 8.84
C ALA A 134 13.02 5.35 9.21
N PHE A 135 12.71 5.00 10.46
CA PHE A 135 12.73 3.61 10.93
C PHE A 135 11.70 2.73 10.21
N ILE A 136 10.44 3.17 10.12
CA ILE A 136 9.37 2.46 9.42
C ILE A 136 9.74 2.23 7.95
N ASN A 137 10.26 3.27 7.29
CA ASN A 137 10.64 3.17 5.88
C ASN A 137 11.86 2.27 5.67
N ALA A 138 12.85 2.31 6.57
CA ALA A 138 14.00 1.42 6.54
C ALA A 138 13.59 -0.05 6.76
N PHE A 139 12.70 -0.30 7.73
CA PHE A 139 12.19 -1.64 8.03
C PHE A 139 11.35 -2.19 6.86
N ALA A 140 10.60 -1.33 6.17
CA ALA A 140 9.83 -1.71 5.00
C ALA A 140 10.68 -2.23 3.82
N GLN A 141 11.97 -1.84 3.74
CA GLN A 141 12.87 -2.37 2.70
C GLN A 141 13.12 -3.87 2.84
N LEU A 142 12.91 -4.47 4.01
CA LEU A 142 12.89 -5.93 4.17
C LEU A 142 11.85 -6.58 3.24
N GLY A 143 10.76 -5.87 2.93
CA GLY A 143 9.75 -6.32 1.99
C GLY A 143 10.25 -6.38 0.55
N ASN A 144 11.17 -5.49 0.15
CA ASN A 144 11.82 -5.55 -1.16
C ASN A 144 12.78 -6.72 -1.25
N ILE A 145 13.51 -7.01 -0.16
CA ILE A 145 14.38 -8.20 -0.09
C ILE A 145 13.54 -9.46 -0.20
N ALA A 146 12.46 -9.61 0.59
CA ALA A 146 11.56 -10.75 0.45
C ALA A 146 10.95 -10.82 -0.96
N GLY A 147 10.55 -9.67 -1.50
CA GLY A 147 10.02 -9.52 -2.85
C GLY A 147 10.91 -10.10 -3.94
N SER A 148 12.23 -9.92 -3.87
CA SER A 148 13.15 -10.43 -4.90
C SER A 148 13.19 -11.97 -4.95
N TYR A 149 12.89 -12.65 -3.85
CA TYR A 149 12.85 -14.12 -3.77
C TYR A 149 11.47 -14.72 -4.12
N ILE A 150 10.41 -13.92 -4.18
CA ILE A 150 9.03 -14.39 -4.40
C ILE A 150 8.72 -14.61 -5.90
N TRP A 151 9.60 -14.17 -6.81
CA TRP A 151 9.41 -14.27 -8.26
C TRP A 151 10.44 -15.19 -8.96
N PRO A 152 10.55 -16.47 -8.58
CA PRO A 152 11.49 -17.37 -9.21
C PRO A 152 11.04 -17.74 -10.63
N THR A 153 11.99 -17.90 -11.54
CA THR A 153 11.73 -18.23 -12.95
C THR A 153 10.97 -19.54 -13.14
N HIS A 154 11.15 -20.52 -12.25
CA HIS A 154 10.47 -21.82 -12.32
C HIS A 154 8.95 -21.78 -12.03
N TRP A 155 8.42 -20.68 -11.46
CA TRP A 155 6.97 -20.49 -11.29
C TRP A 155 6.32 -19.81 -12.51
N GLY A 156 7.11 -19.37 -13.48
CA GLY A 156 6.61 -18.84 -14.75
C GLY A 156 5.95 -19.92 -15.62
N PRO A 157 5.05 -19.56 -16.55
CA PRO A 157 4.59 -18.21 -16.90
C PRO A 157 3.35 -17.73 -16.11
N SER A 158 2.79 -18.60 -15.25
CA SER A 158 1.56 -18.31 -14.53
C SER A 158 1.79 -17.62 -13.18
N TYR A 159 2.96 -17.79 -12.55
CA TYR A 159 3.38 -17.17 -11.29
C TYR A 159 2.35 -17.25 -10.15
N LYS A 160 1.54 -18.31 -10.12
CA LYS A 160 0.37 -18.43 -9.22
C LYS A 160 0.73 -18.24 -7.74
N PHE A 161 1.85 -18.82 -7.31
CA PHE A 161 2.34 -18.71 -5.94
C PHE A 161 2.79 -17.29 -5.60
N SER A 162 3.49 -16.60 -6.52
CA SER A 162 3.89 -15.20 -6.33
C SER A 162 2.67 -14.29 -6.16
N TYR A 163 1.67 -14.45 -7.04
CA TYR A 163 0.43 -13.69 -6.93
C TYR A 163 -0.36 -14.01 -5.66
N ALA A 164 -0.41 -15.27 -5.23
CA ALA A 164 -1.05 -15.65 -3.97
C ALA A 164 -0.37 -14.98 -2.75
N ILE A 165 0.96 -14.87 -2.76
CA ILE A 165 1.73 -14.15 -1.73
C ILE A 165 1.43 -12.64 -1.79
N CYS A 166 1.34 -12.04 -2.96
CA CYS A 166 0.95 -10.63 -3.11
C CYS A 166 -0.47 -10.37 -2.60
N ILE A 167 -1.42 -11.28 -2.88
CA ILE A 167 -2.81 -11.18 -2.41
C ILE A 167 -2.88 -11.30 -0.89
N SER A 168 -2.20 -12.30 -0.29
CA SER A 168 -2.23 -12.52 1.15
C SER A 168 -1.59 -11.35 1.92
N THR A 169 -0.47 -10.84 1.43
CA THR A 169 0.21 -9.68 2.03
C THR A 169 -0.58 -8.38 1.86
N SER A 170 -1.22 -8.16 0.70
CA SER A 170 -2.16 -7.04 0.51
C SER A 170 -3.34 -7.12 1.48
N GLY A 171 -3.93 -8.31 1.63
CA GLY A 171 -5.03 -8.57 2.56
C GLY A 171 -4.62 -8.32 4.01
N LEU A 172 -3.44 -8.80 4.40
CA LEU A 172 -2.86 -8.54 5.72
C LEU A 172 -2.70 -7.04 5.97
N THR A 173 -2.15 -6.29 5.01
CA THR A 173 -2.02 -4.83 5.12
C THR A 173 -3.39 -4.17 5.32
N ILE A 174 -4.44 -4.56 4.57
CA ILE A 174 -5.79 -4.00 4.75
C ILE A 174 -6.31 -4.27 6.16
N VAL A 175 -6.17 -5.50 6.68
CA VAL A 175 -6.61 -5.87 8.04
C VAL A 175 -5.84 -5.06 9.09
N MET A 176 -4.53 -4.93 8.94
CA MET A 176 -3.69 -4.14 9.86
C MET A 176 -4.05 -2.66 9.82
N CYS A 177 -4.33 -2.10 8.65
CA CYS A 177 -4.82 -0.73 8.49
C CYS A 177 -6.18 -0.55 9.16
N TYR A 178 -7.07 -1.54 9.06
CA TYR A 178 -8.41 -1.48 9.65
C TYR A 178 -8.35 -1.50 11.19
N ILE A 179 -7.49 -2.34 11.76
CA ILE A 179 -7.23 -2.38 13.21
C ILE A 179 -6.65 -1.03 13.67
N PHE A 180 -5.71 -0.47 12.90
CA PHE A 180 -5.11 0.82 13.22
C PHE A 180 -6.12 1.97 13.13
N LYS A 181 -7.02 1.96 12.13
CA LYS A 181 -8.15 2.89 12.03
C LYS A 181 -9.01 2.86 13.29
N ARG A 182 -9.48 1.68 13.71
CA ARG A 182 -10.30 1.53 14.94
C ARG A 182 -9.57 2.04 16.18
N HIS A 183 -8.26 1.83 16.24
CA HIS A 183 -7.45 2.36 17.34
C HIS A 183 -7.40 3.89 17.35
N LEU A 184 -7.23 4.53 16.18
CA LEU A 184 -7.27 5.99 16.04
C LEU A 184 -8.65 6.56 16.37
N GLU A 185 -9.74 5.90 15.97
CA GLU A 185 -11.10 6.29 16.33
C GLU A 185 -11.32 6.22 17.85
N SER A 186 -10.82 5.17 18.51
CA SER A 186 -10.87 5.06 19.97
C SER A 186 -10.07 6.16 20.67
N LEU A 187 -8.91 6.54 20.13
CA LEU A 187 -8.12 7.66 20.65
C LEU A 187 -8.85 9.00 20.47
N ASN A 188 -9.46 9.22 19.29
CA ASN A 188 -10.26 10.41 19.02
C ASN A 188 -11.44 10.54 20.01
N LYS A 189 -12.12 9.43 20.32
CA LYS A 189 -13.21 9.41 21.30
C LYS A 189 -12.73 9.79 22.70
N LYS A 190 -11.60 9.24 23.15
CA LYS A 190 -11.01 9.57 24.46
C LYS A 190 -10.53 11.02 24.56
N LEU A 191 -10.05 11.59 23.45
CA LEU A 191 -9.69 13.01 23.37
C LEU A 191 -10.93 13.89 23.46
N GLU A 192 -12.02 13.52 22.79
CA GLU A 192 -13.29 14.24 22.85
C GLU A 192 -13.90 14.20 24.26
N GLU A 193 -13.84 13.07 24.95
CA GLU A 193 -14.26 12.93 26.35
C GLU A 193 -13.45 13.86 27.28
N LYS A 194 -12.12 13.90 27.13
CA LYS A 194 -11.27 14.81 27.92
C LYS A 194 -11.49 16.29 27.61
N GLU A 195 -11.72 16.63 26.34
CA GLU A 195 -12.02 18.01 25.95
C GLU A 195 -13.36 18.49 26.49
N GLN A 196 -14.34 17.58 26.60
CA GLN A 196 -15.63 17.85 27.25
C GLN A 196 -15.48 18.01 28.76
N GLU A 197 -14.68 17.18 29.42
CA GLU A 197 -14.37 17.29 30.86
C GLU A 197 -13.62 18.59 31.20
N GLU A 198 -12.67 19.01 30.35
CA GLU A 198 -11.87 20.23 30.54
C GLU A 198 -12.55 21.50 30.01
N GLY A 199 -13.73 21.41 29.39
CA GLY A 199 -14.45 22.55 28.81
C GLY A 199 -13.70 23.25 27.67
N ARG A 200 -12.77 22.54 27.00
CA ARG A 200 -11.89 23.10 25.96
C ARG A 200 -12.54 23.01 24.58
N PRO A 201 -12.27 23.99 23.68
CA PRO A 201 -12.73 23.91 22.30
C PRO A 201 -12.11 22.69 21.59
N LYS A 202 -12.84 22.13 20.61
CA LYS A 202 -12.43 20.93 19.85
C LYS A 202 -10.98 21.02 19.37
N GLY A 203 -10.14 20.10 19.83
CA GLY A 203 -8.72 20.05 19.52
C GLY A 203 -8.40 19.18 18.30
N PHE A 204 -7.13 18.75 18.23
CA PHE A 204 -6.58 17.99 17.10
C PHE A 204 -7.18 16.57 17.04
N ARG A 205 -7.78 16.20 15.89
CA ARG A 205 -8.27 14.84 15.63
C ARG A 205 -7.29 14.06 14.76
N PHE A 206 -7.07 12.79 15.09
CA PHE A 206 -6.34 11.88 14.21
C PHE A 206 -7.21 11.57 12.98
N LEU A 207 -6.60 11.64 11.79
CA LEU A 207 -7.24 11.25 10.53
C LEU A 207 -7.31 9.71 10.49
N ALA A 208 -8.52 9.17 10.49
CA ALA A 208 -8.80 7.73 10.54
C ALA A 208 -8.73 7.07 9.15
#